data_AF-A0A540W2N9-F1
#
_entry.id   AF-A0A540W2N9-F1
#
_cell.length_a   1.000
_cell.length_b   1.000
_cell.length_c   1.000
_cell.angle_alpha   90.00
_cell.angle_beta   90.00
_cell.angle_gamma   90.00
#
_symmetry.space_group_name_H-M   'P 1'
#
loop_
_entity.id
_entity.type
_entity.pdbx_description
1 polymer ?
#
loop_
_entity_poly.entity_id
_entity_poly.type
_entity_poly.pdbx_seq_one_letter_code
_entity_poly.pdbx_strand_id
1 'polypeptide(L)'
;MTGRGQSAENAPQQAPETASGRKSLEELRATITGIWQDVLRLDGLTAEDNFFELGGHSLTASQVISRMRQALRVEVPLAAFFEHPTIAELALYTAGLETSDAR
;
A
#
# COMPACT_ATOMS: atom_id res chain seq x y z
N MET A 1 -41.97 -12.94 31.71
CA MET A 1 -40.87 -12.55 32.62
C MET A 1 -39.75 -12.02 31.76
N THR A 2 -39.34 -10.79 32.07
CA THR A 2 -38.54 -9.84 31.30
C THR A 2 -37.20 -10.40 30.82
N GLY A 3 -36.79 -9.94 29.64
CA GLY A 3 -35.51 -10.25 29.03
C GLY A 3 -34.28 -9.62 29.68
N ARG A 4 -33.15 -9.98 29.08
CA ARG A 4 -31.84 -9.34 29.11
C ARG A 4 -31.09 -10.01 27.93
N GLY A 5 -30.51 -9.36 26.93
CA GLY A 5 -29.98 -8.01 26.85
C GLY A 5 -28.46 -8.09 26.88
N GLN A 6 -27.83 -7.92 25.69
CA GLN A 6 -26.47 -7.38 25.43
C GLN A 6 -25.31 -8.35 25.77
N SER A 7 -24.22 -8.50 25.00
CA SER A 7 -23.52 -7.69 23.98
C SER A 7 -22.78 -8.68 23.04
N ALA A 8 -22.82 -8.60 21.72
CA ALA A 8 -22.04 -7.72 20.83
C ALA A 8 -20.51 -7.74 21.07
N GLU A 9 -19.76 -7.72 19.96
CA GLU A 9 -18.29 -7.57 19.81
C GLU A 9 -17.51 -8.91 19.78
N ASN A 10 -16.83 -9.35 18.73
CA ASN A 10 -16.29 -8.70 17.55
C ASN A 10 -16.32 -9.72 16.40
N ALA A 11 -17.15 -9.51 15.38
CA ALA A 11 -16.90 -10.12 14.09
C ALA A 11 -15.74 -9.33 13.45
N PRO A 12 -14.67 -9.96 12.92
CA PRO A 12 -13.79 -9.24 12.02
C PRO A 12 -14.65 -8.83 10.82
N GLN A 13 -14.99 -7.54 10.78
CA GLN A 13 -15.64 -6.87 9.67
C GLN A 13 -14.62 -6.77 8.53
N GLN A 14 -14.28 -7.90 7.91
CA GLN A 14 -13.61 -7.90 6.62
C GLN A 14 -14.68 -7.99 5.55
N ALA A 15 -15.36 -6.87 5.31
CA ALA A 15 -15.86 -6.60 3.98
C ALA A 15 -14.78 -5.76 3.28
N PRO A 16 -14.36 -6.19 2.09
CA PRO A 16 -14.42 -5.26 0.99
C PRO A 16 -15.53 -5.76 0.08
N GLU A 17 -16.62 -5.01 0.14
CA GLU A 17 -17.61 -4.97 -0.91
C GLU A 17 -16.89 -4.86 -2.26
N THR A 18 -17.32 -5.69 -3.18
CA THR A 18 -16.98 -5.65 -4.60
C THR A 18 -17.13 -4.22 -5.13
N ALA A 19 -16.04 -3.47 -5.22
CA ALA A 19 -16.01 -2.14 -5.79
C ALA A 19 -15.08 -2.10 -7.01
N SER A 20 -15.65 -2.42 -8.17
CA SER A 20 -15.36 -1.76 -9.45
C SER A 20 -13.88 -1.46 -9.73
N GLY A 21 -13.12 -2.44 -10.24
CA GLY A 21 -11.84 -2.26 -10.97
C GLY A 21 -10.68 -1.50 -10.32
N ARG A 22 -10.89 -0.83 -9.19
CA ARG A 22 -9.95 0.06 -8.50
C ARG A 22 -9.48 -0.64 -7.24
N LYS A 23 -8.18 -0.67 -7.02
CA LYS A 23 -7.62 -1.19 -5.77
C LYS A 23 -7.94 -0.21 -4.65
N SER A 24 -8.32 -0.74 -3.48
CA SER A 24 -8.45 0.09 -2.29
C SER A 24 -7.07 0.60 -1.84
N LEU A 25 -7.03 1.72 -1.12
CA LEU A 25 -5.78 2.25 -0.55
C LEU A 25 -5.08 1.22 0.35
N GLU A 26 -5.87 0.42 1.09
CA GLU A 26 -5.35 -0.64 1.94
C GLU A 26 -4.68 -1.76 1.13
N GLU A 27 -5.28 -2.17 0.00
CA GLU A 27 -4.67 -3.15 -0.91
C GLU A 27 -3.40 -2.62 -1.58
N LEU A 28 -3.37 -1.32 -1.95
CA LEU A 28 -2.17 -0.68 -2.48
C LEU A 28 -1.05 -0.68 -1.44
N ARG A 29 -1.36 -0.28 -0.19
CA ARG A 29 -0.41 -0.31 0.92
C ARG A 29 0.13 -1.72 1.14
N ALA A 30 -0.75 -2.72 1.27
CA ALA A 30 -0.35 -4.11 1.47
C ALA A 30 0.56 -4.62 0.34
N THR A 31 0.23 -4.28 -0.92
CA THR A 31 1.04 -4.66 -2.08
C THR A 31 2.42 -3.98 -2.05
N ILE A 32 2.47 -2.68 -1.75
CA ILE A 32 3.73 -1.91 -1.67
C ILE A 32 4.59 -2.43 -0.52
N THR A 33 4.01 -2.65 0.65
CA THR A 33 4.66 -3.26 1.82
C THR A 33 5.31 -4.59 1.44
N GLY A 34 4.55 -5.50 0.81
CA GLY A 34 5.09 -6.79 0.38
C GLY A 34 6.26 -6.65 -0.59
N ILE A 35 6.18 -5.72 -1.56
CA ILE A 35 7.28 -5.46 -2.50
C ILE A 35 8.52 -4.94 -1.76
N TRP A 36 8.36 -4.01 -0.81
CA TRP A 36 9.46 -3.45 -0.04
C TRP A 36 10.13 -4.50 0.84
N GLN A 37 9.35 -5.32 1.53
CA GLN A 37 9.85 -6.44 2.32
C GLN A 37 10.73 -7.37 1.47
N ASP A 38 10.28 -7.69 0.27
CA ASP A 38 10.98 -8.60 -0.63
C ASP A 38 12.24 -7.98 -1.28
N VAL A 39 12.26 -6.66 -1.50
CA VAL A 39 13.45 -5.95 -2.04
C VAL A 39 14.47 -5.65 -0.94
N LEU A 40 14.02 -5.13 0.19
CA LEU A 40 14.87 -4.70 1.31
C LEU A 40 15.27 -5.88 2.21
N ARG A 41 14.64 -7.05 2.06
CA ARG A 41 14.83 -8.23 2.92
C ARG A 41 14.52 -7.92 4.38
N LEU A 42 13.42 -7.22 4.60
CA LEU A 42 12.90 -6.83 5.90
C LEU A 42 11.51 -7.39 6.09
N ASP A 43 11.13 -7.65 7.34
CA ASP A 43 9.80 -8.10 7.73
C ASP A 43 9.15 -7.07 8.66
N GLY A 44 7.82 -7.09 8.77
CA GLY A 44 7.11 -6.29 9.77
C GLY A 44 7.09 -4.78 9.51
N LEU A 45 7.35 -4.35 8.27
CA LEU A 45 7.29 -2.94 7.90
C LEU A 45 5.92 -2.32 8.19
N THR A 46 5.94 -1.10 8.71
CA THR A 46 4.77 -0.27 9.00
C THR A 46 4.56 0.77 7.89
N ALA A 47 3.37 1.37 7.85
CA ALA A 47 3.04 2.31 6.79
C ALA A 47 3.80 3.66 6.89
N GLU A 48 4.35 3.96 8.06
CA GLU A 48 5.13 5.17 8.33
C GLU A 48 6.63 4.95 8.11
N ASP A 49 7.05 3.71 7.82
CA ASP A 49 8.47 3.43 7.62
C ASP A 49 8.99 4.14 6.37
N ASN A 50 10.09 4.87 6.55
CA ASN A 50 10.74 5.61 5.48
C ASN A 50 11.69 4.71 4.68
N PHE A 51 11.53 4.68 3.36
CA PHE A 51 12.31 3.85 2.44
C PHE A 51 13.82 3.99 2.64
N PHE A 52 14.31 5.23 2.79
CA PHE A 52 15.73 5.51 2.88
C PHE A 52 16.28 5.23 4.27
N GLU A 53 15.48 5.42 5.32
CA GLU A 53 15.87 5.06 6.69
C GLU A 53 15.96 3.53 6.86
N LEU A 54 15.17 2.77 6.11
CA LEU A 54 15.25 1.30 6.02
C LEU A 54 16.46 0.80 5.19
N GLY A 55 17.31 1.69 4.68
CA GLY A 55 18.47 1.34 3.84
C GLY A 55 18.18 1.27 2.34
N GLY A 56 17.01 1.77 1.91
CA GLY A 56 16.68 1.94 0.51
C GLY A 56 17.57 2.97 -0.20
N HIS A 57 17.84 2.73 -1.48
CA HIS A 57 18.66 3.59 -2.34
C HIS A 57 18.19 3.49 -3.79
N SER A 58 18.82 4.23 -4.72
CA SER A 58 18.39 4.31 -6.13
C SER A 58 18.21 2.96 -6.82
N LEU A 59 19.16 2.03 -6.63
CA LEU A 59 19.06 0.68 -7.19
C LEU A 59 17.93 -0.17 -6.58
N THR A 60 17.68 -0.13 -5.26
CA THR A 60 16.54 -0.85 -4.66
C THR A 60 15.22 -0.18 -5.00
N ALA A 61 15.16 1.15 -5.04
CA ALA A 61 14.01 1.90 -5.53
C ALA A 61 13.65 1.52 -6.98
N SER A 62 14.65 1.42 -7.86
CA SER A 62 14.43 0.96 -9.25
C SER A 62 13.84 -0.45 -9.32
N GLN A 63 14.27 -1.35 -8.43
CA GLN A 63 13.70 -2.70 -8.33
C GLN A 63 12.26 -2.67 -7.81
N VAL A 64 11.97 -1.86 -6.80
CA VAL A 64 10.61 -1.63 -6.30
C VAL A 64 9.72 -1.09 -7.41
N ILE A 65 10.15 -0.05 -8.13
CA ILE A 65 9.41 0.54 -9.26
C ILE A 65 9.08 -0.52 -10.32
N SER A 66 10.06 -1.35 -10.69
CA SER A 66 9.85 -2.44 -11.65
C SER A 66 8.78 -3.43 -11.18
N ARG A 67 8.81 -3.83 -9.90
CA ARG A 67 7.81 -4.74 -9.30
C ARG A 67 6.44 -4.07 -9.16
N MET A 68 6.38 -2.80 -8.78
CA MET A 68 5.13 -2.03 -8.71
C MET A 68 4.48 -1.94 -10.10
N ARG A 69 5.25 -1.68 -11.15
CA ARG A 69 4.74 -1.69 -12.54
C ARG A 69 4.16 -3.05 -12.94
N GLN A 70 4.78 -4.15 -12.49
CA GLN A 70 4.28 -5.50 -12.76
C GLN A 70 3.03 -5.86 -11.93
N ALA A 71 2.93 -5.43 -10.69
CA ALA A 71 1.84 -5.80 -9.78
C ALA A 71 0.63 -4.84 -9.85
N LEU A 72 0.89 -3.56 -10.10
CA LEU A 72 -0.09 -2.48 -10.03
C LEU A 72 -0.37 -1.85 -11.40
N ARG A 73 0.43 -2.14 -12.44
CA ARG A 73 0.33 -1.51 -13.77
C ARG A 73 0.50 0.01 -13.76
N VAL A 74 1.07 0.56 -12.70
CA VAL A 74 1.39 1.99 -12.56
C VAL A 74 2.87 2.26 -12.81
N GLU A 75 3.18 3.45 -13.31
CA GLU A 75 4.57 3.91 -13.48
C GLU A 75 4.88 4.98 -12.42
N VAL A 76 5.69 4.60 -11.45
CA VAL A 76 6.10 5.49 -10.36
C VAL A 76 7.49 6.05 -10.69
N PRO A 77 7.66 7.38 -10.84
CA PRO A 77 8.97 7.97 -11.06
C PRO A 77 9.84 7.83 -9.82
N LEU A 78 11.16 7.73 -10.00
CA LEU A 78 12.10 7.67 -8.88
C LEU A 78 12.01 8.90 -7.95
N ALA A 79 11.66 10.06 -8.49
CA ALA A 79 11.44 11.29 -7.73
C ALA A 79 10.36 11.11 -6.63
N ALA A 80 9.32 10.32 -6.90
CA ALA A 80 8.26 10.08 -5.92
C ALA A 80 8.74 9.36 -4.66
N PHE A 81 9.84 8.59 -4.71
CA PHE A 81 10.42 8.01 -3.50
C PHE A 81 11.00 9.09 -2.58
N PHE A 82 11.50 10.20 -3.13
CA PHE A 82 12.04 11.31 -2.34
C PHE A 82 10.93 12.24 -1.82
N GLU A 83 9.86 12.42 -2.59
CA GLU A 83 8.71 13.26 -2.21
C GLU A 83 7.73 12.53 -1.27
N HIS A 84 7.62 11.21 -1.41
CA HIS A 84 6.71 10.33 -0.70
C HIS A 84 7.49 9.12 -0.15
N PRO A 85 8.40 9.33 0.82
CA PRO A 85 9.34 8.31 1.24
C PRO A 85 8.73 7.22 2.12
N THR A 86 7.48 7.36 2.58
CA THR A 86 6.80 6.33 3.37
C THR A 86 5.85 5.49 2.53
N ILE A 87 5.53 4.28 3.00
CA ILE A 87 4.58 3.39 2.33
C ILE A 87 3.20 4.03 2.22
N ALA A 88 2.74 4.74 3.27
CA ALA A 88 1.46 5.42 3.29
C ALA A 88 1.38 6.52 2.21
N GLU A 89 2.41 7.36 2.13
CA GLU A 89 2.46 8.45 1.13
C GLU A 89 2.60 7.90 -0.28
N LEU A 90 3.44 6.89 -0.49
CA LEU A 90 3.62 6.27 -1.81
C LEU A 90 2.34 5.60 -2.31
N ALA A 91 1.56 4.98 -1.42
CA ALA A 91 0.26 4.41 -1.75
C ALA A 91 -0.75 5.49 -2.15
N LEU A 92 -0.81 6.61 -1.42
CA LEU A 92 -1.67 7.75 -1.76
C LEU A 92 -1.29 8.36 -3.12
N TYR A 93 0.00 8.55 -3.36
CA TYR A 93 0.51 9.02 -4.65
C TYR A 93 0.12 8.07 -5.79
N THR A 94 0.31 6.76 -5.59
CA THR A 94 -0.01 5.72 -6.57
C THR A 94 -1.50 5.67 -6.90
N ALA A 95 -2.38 5.81 -5.89
CA ALA A 95 -3.82 5.89 -6.10
C ALA A 95 -4.24 7.10 -6.94
N GLY A 96 -3.50 8.20 -6.85
CA GLY A 96 -3.66 9.39 -7.69
C GLY A 96 -3.30 9.14 -9.15
N LEU A 97 -2.28 8.29 -9.42
CA LEU A 97 -1.85 7.95 -10.77
C LEU A 97 -2.88 7.10 -11.52
N GLU A 98 -3.52 6.13 -10.86
CA GLU A 98 -4.59 5.31 -11.45
C GLU A 98 -5.79 6.17 -11.92
N THR A 99 -6.00 7.31 -11.28
CA THR A 99 -7.08 8.24 -11.65
C THR A 99 -6.77 8.98 -12.96
N SER A 100 -5.50 9.15 -13.33
CA SER A 100 -5.09 9.92 -14.51
C SER A 100 -5.13 9.12 -15.82
N ASP A 101 -5.07 7.79 -15.78
CA ASP A 101 -5.12 6.91 -16.97
C ASP A 101 -6.55 6.72 -17.52
N ALA A 102 -7.57 7.09 -16.73
CA ALA A 102 -9.00 6.94 -17.07
C ALA A 102 -9.61 8.18 -17.76
N ARG A 103 -8.81 9.06 -18.37
CA ARG A 103 -9.28 10.31 -19.00
C ARG A 103 -8.85 10.43 -20.46
#